data_AF-T1HEH8-F1
#
_entry.id   AF-T1HEH8-F1
#
_cell.length_a   1.000
_cell.length_b   1.000
_cell.length_c   1.000
_cell.angle_alpha   90.00
_cell.angle_beta   90.00
_cell.angle_gamma   90.00
#
_symmetry.space_group_name_H-M   'P 1'
#
loop_
_entity.id
_entity.type
_entity.pdbx_description
1 polymer ?
#
loop_
_entity_poly.entity_id
_entity_poly.type
_entity_poly.pdbx_seq_one_letter_code
_entity_poly.pdbx_strand_id
1 'polypeptide(L)'
;MIESNLINEFRVLDPTEWPTDIETDHRENEIESLYTRFNLITSTTRCINAFRDYIENGGKEIPEDLQILIHYINTIPCSSPECERGFSNMNIILNEQRNTILIENLANLLFIKMNGPLQQLFNPDDYVKILLRSRHSADDNKIKKVQPKDPE
;
A
#
# COMPACT_ATOMS: atom_id res chain seq x y z
N MET A 1 -1.28 13.47 5.91
CA MET A 1 -1.95 14.70 5.45
C MET A 1 -1.65 14.80 3.98
N ILE A 2 -2.57 14.33 3.13
CA ILE A 2 -2.41 14.50 1.68
C ILE A 2 -2.40 16.02 1.45
N GLU A 3 -1.35 16.53 0.82
CA GLU A 3 -1.25 17.96 0.52
C GLU A 3 -2.54 18.41 -0.15
N SER A 4 -3.16 19.47 0.36
CA SER A 4 -4.41 20.04 -0.15
C SER A 4 -4.38 20.35 -1.65
N ASN A 5 -3.18 20.45 -2.22
CA ASN A 5 -2.97 20.61 -3.66
C ASN A 5 -3.31 19.34 -4.46
N LEU A 6 -2.97 18.13 -3.98
CA LEU A 6 -3.19 16.87 -4.71
C LEU A 6 -4.68 16.55 -4.89
N ILE A 7 -5.49 16.84 -3.87
CA ILE A 7 -6.94 16.62 -3.94
C ILE A 7 -7.57 17.55 -4.97
N ASN A 8 -7.06 18.78 -5.11
CA ASN A 8 -7.52 19.71 -6.15
C ASN A 8 -7.11 19.22 -7.54
N GLU A 9 -5.87 18.72 -7.71
CA GLU A 9 -5.40 18.13 -8.96
C GLU A 9 -6.29 16.95 -9.41
N PHE A 10 -6.80 16.13 -8.46
CA PHE A 10 -7.73 15.03 -8.79
C PHE A 10 -9.11 15.49 -9.25
N ARG A 11 -9.59 16.65 -8.79
CA ARG A 11 -10.90 17.17 -9.19
C ARG A 11 -10.97 17.54 -10.66
N VAL A 12 -9.83 17.82 -11.30
CA VAL A 12 -9.77 18.09 -12.74
C VAL A 12 -10.28 16.91 -13.57
N LEU A 13 -10.16 15.68 -13.05
CA LEU A 13 -10.61 14.46 -13.72
C LEU A 13 -12.08 14.12 -13.50
N ASP A 14 -12.77 14.80 -12.56
CA ASP A 14 -14.18 14.53 -12.23
C ASP A 14 -15.12 15.39 -13.08
N PRO A 15 -15.88 14.79 -14.03
CA PRO A 15 -16.80 15.53 -14.89
C PRO A 15 -17.93 16.24 -14.16
N THR A 16 -18.25 15.82 -12.93
CA THR A 16 -19.31 16.44 -12.12
C THR A 16 -18.88 17.77 -11.50
N GLU A 17 -17.57 17.99 -11.39
CA GLU A 17 -16.95 19.20 -10.84
C GLU A 17 -16.50 20.17 -11.96
N TRP A 18 -16.86 19.89 -13.22
CA TRP A 18 -16.49 20.75 -14.34
C TRP A 18 -17.39 21.99 -14.43
N PRO A 19 -16.80 23.19 -14.58
CA PRO A 19 -17.56 24.40 -14.85
C PRO A 19 -18.23 24.33 -16.23
N THR A 20 -19.29 25.12 -16.41
CA THR A 20 -20.03 25.19 -17.69
C THR A 20 -19.18 25.75 -18.84
N ASP A 21 -18.16 26.54 -18.51
CA ASP A 21 -17.15 27.05 -19.46
C ASP A 21 -15.78 26.49 -19.03
N ILE A 22 -15.22 25.61 -19.85
CA ILE A 22 -14.02 24.84 -19.50
C ILE A 22 -12.80 25.60 -20.02
N GLU A 23 -12.10 26.30 -19.13
CA GLU A 23 -10.76 26.82 -19.43
C GLU A 23 -9.76 25.66 -19.49
N THR A 24 -9.41 25.23 -20.71
CA THR A 24 -8.58 24.05 -20.97
C THR A 24 -7.13 24.22 -20.47
N ASP A 25 -6.55 25.43 -20.61
CA ASP A 25 -5.12 25.68 -20.37
C ASP A 25 -4.68 25.49 -18.90
N HIS A 26 -5.51 25.83 -17.91
CA HIS A 26 -5.15 25.65 -16.50
C HIS A 26 -5.12 24.17 -16.11
N ARG A 27 -6.07 23.40 -16.64
CA ARG A 27 -6.26 21.97 -16.33
C ARG A 27 -5.18 21.09 -16.94
N GLU A 28 -4.63 21.47 -18.10
CA GLU A 28 -3.52 20.75 -18.73
C GLU A 28 -2.27 20.73 -17.84
N ASN A 29 -1.96 21.85 -17.16
CA ASN A 29 -0.83 21.93 -16.24
C ASN A 29 -1.01 21.02 -15.02
N GLU A 30 -2.24 20.88 -14.51
CA GLU A 30 -2.54 19.97 -13.39
C GLU A 30 -2.38 18.51 -13.81
N ILE A 31 -2.80 18.15 -15.02
CA ILE A 31 -2.56 16.81 -15.57
C ILE A 31 -1.06 16.54 -15.76
N GLU A 32 -0.30 17.50 -16.30
CA GLU A 32 1.16 17.37 -16.42
C GLU A 32 1.86 17.20 -15.06
N SER A 33 1.42 17.95 -14.04
CA SER A 33 1.86 17.81 -12.65
C SER A 33 1.60 16.38 -12.15
N LEU A 34 0.38 15.85 -12.34
CA LEU A 34 0.00 14.51 -11.91
C LEU A 34 0.84 13.41 -12.60
N TYR A 35 1.03 13.48 -13.92
CA TYR A 35 1.86 12.50 -14.63
C TYR A 35 3.31 12.52 -14.16
N THR A 36 3.85 13.70 -13.92
CA THR A 36 5.20 13.88 -13.36
C THR A 36 5.28 13.30 -11.94
N ARG A 37 4.28 13.57 -11.10
CA ARG A 37 4.22 13.11 -9.70
C ARG A 37 4.12 11.60 -9.58
N PHE A 38 3.35 10.95 -10.46
CA PHE A 38 3.23 9.49 -10.51
C PHE A 38 4.34 8.80 -11.33
N ASN A 39 5.28 9.57 -11.90
CA ASN A 39 6.38 9.06 -12.72
C ASN A 39 5.90 8.12 -13.84
N LEU A 40 4.81 8.50 -14.51
CA LEU A 40 4.23 7.73 -15.60
C LEU A 40 5.09 7.92 -16.87
N ILE A 41 5.54 6.82 -17.48
CA ILE A 41 6.50 6.82 -18.60
C ILE A 41 5.86 7.31 -19.93
N THR A 42 4.58 7.65 -19.92
CA THR A 42 3.85 8.12 -21.09
C THR A 42 4.29 9.53 -21.51
N SER A 43 4.37 9.78 -22.81
CA SER A 43 4.66 11.11 -23.36
C SER A 43 3.61 12.13 -22.90
N THR A 44 4.04 13.21 -22.24
CA THR A 44 3.18 14.30 -21.75
C THR A 44 2.20 14.81 -22.81
N THR A 45 2.64 14.91 -24.07
CA THR A 45 1.79 15.35 -25.19
C THR A 45 0.63 14.40 -25.48
N ARG A 46 0.84 13.08 -25.37
CA ARG A 46 -0.25 12.10 -25.55
C ARG A 46 -1.26 12.21 -24.41
N CYS A 47 -0.78 12.40 -23.19
CA CYS A 47 -1.64 12.54 -22.02
C CYS A 47 -2.51 13.80 -22.10
N ILE A 48 -1.93 14.93 -22.52
CA ILE A 48 -2.67 16.18 -22.71
C ILE A 48 -3.73 16.01 -23.81
N ASN A 49 -3.38 15.38 -24.94
CA ASN A 49 -4.35 15.14 -26.01
C ASN A 49 -5.47 14.19 -25.56
N ALA A 50 -5.15 13.11 -24.85
CA ALA A 50 -6.13 12.21 -24.26
C ALA A 50 -7.04 12.95 -23.26
N PHE A 51 -6.50 13.89 -22.49
CA PHE A 51 -7.30 14.71 -21.59
C PHE A 51 -8.23 15.68 -22.34
N ARG A 52 -7.77 16.26 -23.47
CA ARG A 52 -8.63 17.06 -24.36
C ARG A 52 -9.76 16.23 -24.95
N ASP A 53 -9.45 15.04 -25.47
CA ASP A 53 -10.45 14.10 -25.99
C ASP A 53 -11.47 13.73 -24.90
N TYR A 54 -11.03 13.56 -23.66
CA TYR A 54 -11.91 13.29 -22.51
C TYR A 54 -12.86 14.45 -22.20
N ILE A 55 -12.36 15.69 -22.24
CA ILE A 55 -13.17 16.91 -22.06
C ILE A 55 -14.17 17.06 -23.22
N GLU A 56 -13.73 16.91 -24.48
CA GLU A 56 -14.57 17.07 -25.67
C GLU A 56 -15.74 16.06 -25.68
N ASN A 57 -15.50 14.84 -25.19
CA ASN A 57 -16.53 13.82 -25.03
C ASN A 57 -17.42 14.03 -23.79
N GLY A 58 -17.24 15.12 -23.04
CA GLY A 58 -18.00 15.45 -21.84
C GLY A 58 -17.80 14.45 -20.70
N GLY A 59 -16.62 13.83 -20.62
CA GLY A 59 -16.28 12.88 -19.56
C GLY A 59 -16.95 11.51 -19.67
N LYS A 60 -17.56 11.18 -20.82
CA LYS A 60 -18.32 9.93 -21.00
C LYS A 60 -17.43 8.72 -21.26
N GLU A 61 -16.34 8.90 -21.99
CA GLU A 61 -15.42 7.83 -22.38
C GLU A 61 -14.00 8.22 -22.01
N ILE A 62 -13.33 7.37 -21.22
CA ILE A 62 -11.96 7.60 -20.76
C ILE A 62 -10.97 7.04 -21.79
N PRO A 63 -10.13 7.87 -22.43
CA PRO A 63 -9.13 7.40 -23.37
C PRO A 63 -8.05 6.53 -22.71
N GLU A 64 -7.49 5.59 -23.45
CA GLU A 64 -6.53 4.58 -22.96
C GLU A 64 -5.34 5.21 -22.22
N ASP A 65 -4.75 6.26 -22.79
CA ASP A 65 -3.61 6.96 -22.20
C ASP A 65 -3.94 7.61 -20.84
N LEU A 66 -5.21 7.97 -20.61
CA LEU A 66 -5.72 8.57 -19.36
C LEU A 66 -6.16 7.52 -18.33
N GLN A 67 -6.55 6.32 -18.77
CA GLN A 67 -6.96 5.21 -17.87
C GLN A 67 -5.85 4.84 -16.89
N ILE A 68 -4.59 4.88 -17.33
CA ILE A 68 -3.44 4.61 -16.47
C ILE A 68 -3.44 5.58 -15.29
N LEU A 69 -3.57 6.89 -15.53
CA LEU A 69 -3.60 7.88 -14.46
C LEU A 69 -4.76 7.63 -13.49
N ILE A 70 -5.97 7.38 -14.01
CA ILE A 70 -7.15 7.11 -13.19
C ILE A 70 -6.98 5.84 -12.35
N HIS A 71 -6.38 4.80 -12.91
CA HIS A 71 -6.07 3.58 -12.16
C HIS A 71 -5.16 3.89 -10.97
N TYR A 72 -4.07 4.63 -11.19
CA TYR A 72 -3.15 5.02 -10.12
C TYR A 72 -3.84 5.84 -9.03
N ILE A 73 -4.67 6.82 -9.40
CA ILE A 73 -5.42 7.62 -8.44
C ILE A 73 -6.35 6.73 -7.60
N ASN A 74 -7.03 5.77 -8.22
CA ASN A 74 -7.90 4.82 -7.53
C ASN A 74 -7.17 3.82 -6.62
N THR A 75 -5.85 3.63 -6.80
CA THR A 75 -5.05 2.83 -5.86
C THR A 75 -4.70 3.58 -4.58
N ILE A 76 -4.85 4.91 -4.54
CA ILE A 76 -4.61 5.69 -3.33
C ILE A 76 -5.76 5.40 -2.37
N PRO A 77 -5.49 4.79 -1.21
CA PRO A 77 -6.53 4.56 -0.23
C PRO A 77 -7.01 5.92 0.31
N CYS A 78 -8.21 6.32 -0.09
CA CYS A 78 -8.82 7.58 0.36
C CYS A 78 -9.45 7.48 1.77
N SER A 79 -9.56 6.27 2.32
CA SER A 79 -10.43 6.00 3.46
C SER A 79 -9.66 5.68 4.75
N SER A 80 -10.05 6.36 5.82
CA SER A 80 -9.61 6.12 7.21
C SER A 80 -9.74 4.67 7.71
N PRO A 81 -10.77 3.88 7.35
CA PRO A 81 -10.99 2.54 7.89
C PRO A 81 -9.84 1.55 7.63
N GLU A 82 -9.20 1.58 6.46
CA GLU A 82 -8.04 0.75 6.14
C GLU A 82 -6.85 1.11 7.03
N CYS A 83 -6.62 2.40 7.26
CA CYS A 83 -5.60 2.89 8.19
C CYS A 83 -5.92 2.53 9.65
N GLU A 84 -7.18 2.70 10.08
CA GLU A 84 -7.67 2.34 11.41
C GLU A 84 -7.56 0.84 11.68
N ARG A 85 -7.79 0.00 10.66
CA ARG A 85 -7.55 -1.44 10.73
C ARG A 85 -6.05 -1.73 10.90
N GLY A 86 -5.18 -0.99 10.22
CA GLY A 86 -3.73 -1.05 10.41
C GLY A 86 -3.31 -0.73 11.86
N PHE A 87 -3.82 0.36 12.42
CA PHE A 87 -3.55 0.74 13.81
C PHE A 87 -4.12 -0.27 14.83
N SER A 88 -5.33 -0.79 14.57
CA SER A 88 -5.91 -1.84 15.41
C SER A 88 -5.05 -3.11 15.40
N ASN A 89 -4.54 -3.51 14.22
CA ASN A 89 -3.61 -4.63 14.11
C ASN A 89 -2.28 -4.36 14.81
N MET A 90 -1.79 -3.11 14.77
CA MET A 90 -0.58 -2.70 15.46
C MET A 90 -0.73 -2.86 16.98
N ASN A 91 -1.88 -2.45 17.55
CA ASN A 91 -2.18 -2.62 18.98
C ASN A 91 -2.24 -4.10 19.41
N ILE A 92 -2.60 -5.02 18.51
CA ILE A 92 -2.56 -6.47 18.79
C ILE A 92 -1.11 -6.97 18.88
N ILE A 93 -0.22 -6.44 18.03
CA ILE A 93 1.18 -6.85 17.96
C ILE A 93 2.00 -6.22 19.09
N LEU A 94 1.85 -4.91 19.31
CA LEU A 94 2.44 -4.14 20.40
C LEU A 94 1.49 -4.14 21.60
N ASN A 95 1.67 -5.11 22.48
CA ASN A 95 1.02 -5.13 23.78
C ASN A 95 2.04 -4.87 24.90
N GLU A 96 1.57 -4.65 26.12
CA GLU A 96 2.43 -4.34 27.28
C GLU A 96 3.52 -5.38 27.53
N GLN A 97 3.28 -6.65 27.19
CA GLN A 97 4.24 -7.74 27.32
C GLN A 97 5.23 -7.84 26.15
N ARG A 98 4.94 -7.20 25.01
CA ARG A 98 5.70 -7.26 23.76
C ARG A 98 6.10 -5.87 23.26
N ASN A 99 6.44 -4.95 24.16
CA ASN A 99 6.80 -3.57 23.79
C ASN A 99 8.24 -3.43 23.24
N THR A 100 9.05 -4.48 23.29
CA THR A 100 10.48 -4.46 22.91
C THR A 100 10.74 -4.95 21.47
N ILE A 101 9.70 -5.13 20.67
CA ILE A 101 9.84 -5.59 19.28
C ILE A 101 10.51 -4.48 18.44
N LEU A 102 11.55 -4.85 17.68
CA LEU A 102 12.21 -3.96 16.73
C LEU A 102 11.23 -3.48 15.65
N ILE A 103 11.35 -2.23 15.23
CA ILE A 103 10.45 -1.60 14.24
C ILE A 103 10.39 -2.42 12.93
N GLU A 104 11.51 -2.97 12.48
CA GLU A 104 11.57 -3.87 11.32
C GLU A 104 10.69 -5.12 11.48
N ASN A 105 10.73 -5.75 12.65
CA ASN A 105 9.94 -6.94 12.95
C ASN A 105 8.46 -6.60 13.13
N LEU A 106 8.17 -5.43 13.72
CA LEU A 106 6.82 -4.91 13.81
C LEU A 106 6.23 -4.67 12.41
N ALA A 107 6.98 -4.03 11.51
CA ALA A 107 6.55 -3.78 10.15
C ALA A 107 6.27 -5.09 9.39
N ASN A 108 7.15 -6.08 9.53
CA ASN A 108 6.97 -7.41 8.93
C ASN A 108 5.71 -8.11 9.48
N LEU A 109 5.50 -8.11 10.80
CA LEU A 109 4.31 -8.70 11.41
C LEU A 109 3.03 -7.98 10.99
N LEU A 110 3.07 -6.65 10.90
CA LEU A 110 1.93 -5.85 10.45
C LEU A 110 1.60 -6.15 8.98
N PHE A 111 2.61 -6.27 8.13
CA PHE A 111 2.44 -6.66 6.73
C PHE A 111 1.78 -8.03 6.59
N ILE A 112 2.26 -9.03 7.35
CA ILE A 112 1.66 -10.38 7.38
C ILE A 112 0.23 -10.31 7.91
N LYS A 113 -0.06 -9.50 8.94
CA LYS A 113 -1.41 -9.40 9.50
C LYS A 113 -2.41 -8.73 8.56
N MET A 114 -1.96 -7.78 7.74
CA MET A 114 -2.82 -7.07 6.80
C MET A 114 -3.05 -7.85 5.50
N ASN A 115 -2.00 -8.48 4.97
CA ASN A 115 -2.02 -9.11 3.63
C ASN A 115 -1.99 -10.63 3.66
N GLY A 116 -1.68 -11.24 4.80
CA GLY A 116 -1.58 -12.70 4.93
C GLY A 116 -2.94 -13.39 4.78
N PRO A 117 -2.91 -14.71 4.47
CA PRO A 117 -4.14 -15.49 4.40
C PRO A 117 -4.87 -15.45 5.75
N LEU A 118 -6.20 -15.54 5.70
CA LEU A 118 -7.01 -15.72 6.90
C LEU A 118 -6.45 -16.90 7.70
N GLN A 119 -6.44 -16.79 9.03
CA GLN A 119 -5.90 -17.84 9.90
C GLN A 119 -6.52 -19.23 9.62
N GLN A 120 -7.78 -19.25 9.17
CA GLN A 120 -8.51 -20.47 8.80
C GLN A 120 -8.02 -21.13 7.51
N LEU A 121 -7.43 -20.34 6.60
CA LEU A 121 -6.90 -20.78 5.32
C LEU A 121 -5.39 -21.00 5.36
N PHE A 122 -4.73 -20.55 6.44
CA PHE A 122 -3.31 -20.77 6.63
C PHE A 122 -3.06 -22.23 7.01
N ASN A 123 -2.37 -22.97 6.14
CA ASN A 123 -1.89 -24.31 6.42
C ASN A 123 -0.45 -24.25 6.97
N PRO A 124 -0.24 -24.43 8.29
CA PRO A 124 1.10 -24.37 8.87
C PRO A 124 1.93 -25.64 8.63
N ASP A 125 1.32 -26.74 8.19
CA ASP A 125 1.94 -28.07 8.26
C ASP A 125 3.27 -28.17 7.51
N ASP A 126 3.34 -27.57 6.32
CA ASP A 126 4.54 -27.64 5.49
C ASP A 126 5.69 -26.83 6.11
N TYR A 127 5.38 -25.66 6.67
CA TYR A 127 6.34 -24.84 7.39
C TYR A 127 6.84 -25.52 8.67
N VAL A 128 5.92 -26.11 9.44
CA VAL A 128 6.25 -26.83 10.68
C VAL A 128 7.11 -28.05 10.37
N LYS A 129 6.79 -28.83 9.33
CA LYS A 129 7.61 -29.98 8.90
C LYS A 129 9.03 -29.56 8.51
N ILE A 130 9.19 -28.46 7.77
CA ILE A 130 10.51 -27.93 7.41
C ILE A 130 11.27 -27.47 8.67
N LEU A 131 10.60 -26.74 9.56
CA LEU A 131 11.20 -26.28 10.81
C LEU A 131 11.66 -27.45 11.69
N LEU A 132 10.83 -28.48 11.85
CA LEU A 132 11.16 -29.69 12.63
C LEU A 132 12.29 -30.51 12.00
N ARG A 133 12.44 -30.46 10.67
CA ARG A 133 13.56 -31.12 9.97
C ARG A 133 14.87 -30.33 10.08
N SER A 134 14.79 -29.00 10.13
CA SER A 134 15.95 -28.08 10.11
C SER A 134 16.42 -27.67 11.50
N ARG A 135 15.53 -27.63 12.49
CA ARG A 135 15.83 -27.19 13.86
C ARG A 135 15.55 -28.32 14.84
N HIS A 136 16.53 -28.54 15.70
CA HIS A 136 16.43 -29.48 16.80
C HIS A 136 15.40 -28.98 17.82
N SER A 137 14.61 -29.90 18.38
CA SER A 137 13.68 -29.60 19.47
C SER A 137 14.43 -28.95 20.64
N ALA A 138 13.78 -28.09 21.41
CA ALA A 138 14.38 -27.54 22.63
C ALA A 138 14.78 -28.64 23.63
N ASP A 139 14.12 -29.81 23.56
CA ASP A 139 14.43 -31.02 24.33
C ASP A 139 15.45 -31.95 23.64
N ASP A 140 16.07 -31.53 22.53
CA ASP A 140 17.07 -32.34 21.85
C ASP A 140 18.36 -32.40 22.67
N ASN A 141 18.48 -33.48 23.46
CA ASN A 141 19.61 -33.77 24.34
C ASN A 141 20.95 -33.98 23.59
N LYS A 142 20.99 -33.83 22.25
CA LYS A 142 22.22 -33.90 21.44
C LYS A 142 23.11 -32.66 21.58
N ILE A 143 22.60 -31.56 22.14
CA ILE A 143 23.43 -30.40 22.50
C ILE A 143 24.03 -30.65 23.89
N LYS A 144 25.36 -30.50 24.03
CA LYS A 144 26.09 -30.69 25.29
C LYS A 144 25.39 -29.89 26.41
N LYS A 145 24.80 -30.59 27.38
CA LYS A 145 24.38 -29.98 28.64
C LYS A 145 25.64 -29.44 29.32
N VAL A 146 25.72 -28.12 29.48
CA VAL A 146 26.75 -27.51 30.32
C VAL A 146 26.48 -28.01 31.74
N GLN A 147 27.40 -28.81 32.27
CA GLN A 147 27.31 -29.19 33.67
C GLN A 147 27.49 -27.92 34.51
N PRO A 148 26.65 -27.71 35.53
CA PRO A 148 26.85 -26.60 36.46
C PRO A 148 28.26 -26.75 37.05
N LYS A 149 29.05 -25.67 37.02
CA LYS A 149 30.32 -25.63 37.72
C LYS A 149 30.02 -25.74 39.22
N ASP A 150 30.67 -26.68 39.88
CA ASP A 150 30.60 -26.79 41.33
C ASP A 150 31.06 -25.46 41.97
N PRO A 151 30.34 -24.97 42.99
CA PRO A 151 30.74 -23.77 43.71
C PRO A 151 32.05 -24.05 44.48
N GLU A 152 33.06 -23.20 44.24
CA GLU A 152 34.24 -23.05 45.12
C GLU A 152 33.86 -22.42 46.47
#